data_AF-A0AAF0V0R5-F1
#
_entry.id   AF-A0AAF0V0R5-F1
#
_cell.length_a   1.000
_cell.length_b   1.000
_cell.length_c   1.000
_cell.angle_alpha   90.00
_cell.angle_beta   90.00
_cell.angle_gamma   90.00
#
_symmetry.space_group_name_H-M   'P 1'
#
loop_
_entity.id
_entity.type
_entity.pdbx_description
1 polymer ?
#
loop_
_entity_poly.entity_id
_entity_poly.type
_entity_poly.pdbx_seq_one_letter_code
_entity_poly.pdbx_strand_id
1 'polypeptide(L)'
;MNVFHHPSKANVEGDALSRLSMGSVAHVEKERKELVKNVHRLARLEVKEKQDSDHILLQFNGAFHQQKVEVFSQGGDGMIRY
;
A
#
# COMPACT_ATOMS: atom_id res chain seq x y z
N MET A 1 -38.88 49.81 7.53
CA MET A 1 -38.21 48.89 8.48
C MET A 1 -36.86 48.54 7.88
N ASN A 2 -35.74 48.98 8.46
CA ASN A 2 -34.40 48.73 7.90
C ASN A 2 -33.67 47.74 8.82
N VAL A 3 -33.38 46.54 8.32
CA VAL A 3 -32.67 45.50 9.08
C VAL A 3 -31.20 45.60 8.70
N PHE A 4 -30.37 46.12 9.61
CA PHE A 4 -28.94 46.25 9.39
C PHE A 4 -28.25 44.87 9.45
N HIS A 5 -27.61 44.47 8.35
CA HIS A 5 -26.76 43.28 8.31
C HIS A 5 -25.42 43.61 8.97
N HIS A 6 -25.02 42.86 10.01
CA HIS A 6 -23.74 43.06 10.71
C HIS A 6 -22.71 42.03 10.21
N PRO A 7 -21.82 42.40 9.26
CA PRO A 7 -20.86 41.48 8.66
C PRO A 7 -19.90 40.83 9.67
N SER A 8 -19.59 41.48 10.80
CA SER A 8 -18.75 40.86 11.85
C SER A 8 -19.35 39.60 12.47
N LYS A 9 -20.68 39.45 12.46
CA LYS A 9 -21.35 38.28 13.05
C LYS A 9 -21.26 37.07 12.11
N ALA A 10 -21.37 37.29 10.81
CA ALA A 10 -21.21 36.26 9.78
C ALA A 10 -19.78 35.67 9.76
N ASN A 11 -18.76 36.48 10.05
CA ASN A 11 -17.37 36.00 10.09
C ASN A 11 -17.10 35.09 11.30
N VAL A 12 -17.70 35.38 12.46
CA VAL A 12 -17.56 34.53 13.67
C VAL A 12 -18.25 33.19 13.46
N GLU A 13 -19.41 33.19 12.80
CA GLU A 13 -20.13 31.96 12.44
C GLU A 13 -19.34 31.13 11.42
N GLY A 14 -18.74 31.78 10.41
CA GLY A 14 -17.85 31.12 9.45
C GLY A 14 -16.59 30.52 10.09
N ASP A 15 -15.95 31.25 11.02
CA ASP A 15 -14.80 30.76 11.78
C ASP A 15 -15.18 29.58 12.70
N ALA A 16 -16.30 29.69 13.41
CA ALA A 16 -16.80 28.60 14.25
C ALA A 16 -17.13 27.33 13.44
N LEU A 17 -17.80 27.47 12.29
CA LEU A 17 -18.09 26.36 11.38
C LEU A 17 -16.82 25.78 10.76
N SER A 18 -15.84 26.62 10.41
CA SER A 18 -14.54 26.17 9.91
C SER A 18 -13.80 25.36 10.98
N ARG A 19 -13.78 25.82 12.23
CA ARG A 19 -13.15 25.09 13.36
C ARG A 19 -13.88 23.79 13.68
N LEU A 20 -15.22 23.75 13.61
CA LEU A 20 -16.00 22.52 13.74
C LEU A 20 -15.73 21.53 12.59
N SER A 21 -15.61 22.02 11.36
CA SER A 21 -15.33 21.21 10.17
C SER A 21 -13.89 20.69 10.11
N MET A 22 -12.91 21.53 10.44
CA MET A 22 -11.49 21.16 10.55
C MET A 22 -11.21 20.25 11.75
N GLY A 23 -12.05 20.30 12.78
CA GLY A 23 -11.87 19.61 14.05
C GLY A 23 -11.89 18.08 13.98
N SER A 24 -12.34 17.47 12.88
CA SER A 24 -12.37 16.01 12.76
C SER A 24 -11.95 15.50 11.37
N VAL A 25 -10.76 15.91 10.91
CA VAL A 25 -10.12 15.30 9.73
C VAL A 25 -9.28 14.07 10.13
N ALA A 26 -8.80 14.02 11.38
CA ALA A 26 -7.95 12.93 11.88
C ALA A 26 -8.59 11.53 11.76
N HIS A 27 -9.92 11.45 11.90
CA HIS A 27 -10.66 10.21 11.71
C HIS A 27 -10.62 9.74 10.25
N VAL A 28 -10.92 10.64 9.31
CA VAL A 28 -10.86 10.38 7.87
C VAL A 28 -9.45 10.03 7.42
N GLU A 29 -8.41 10.70 7.94
CA GLU A 29 -7.02 10.38 7.58
C GLU A 29 -6.61 8.96 8.01
N LYS A 30 -7.06 8.53 9.19
CA LYS A 30 -6.81 7.17 9.71
C LYS A 30 -7.48 6.12 8.84
N GLU A 31 -8.75 6.32 8.49
CA GLU A 31 -9.51 5.43 7.61
C GLU A 31 -8.93 5.39 6.19
N ARG A 32 -8.56 6.56 5.64
CA ARG A 32 -7.90 6.68 4.34
C ARG A 32 -6.57 5.94 4.32
N LYS A 33 -5.75 6.07 5.38
CA LYS A 33 -4.48 5.36 5.50
C LYS A 33 -4.67 3.85 5.56
N GLU A 34 -5.72 3.38 6.24
CA GLU A 34 -6.04 1.96 6.31
C GLU A 34 -6.54 1.41 4.96
N LEU A 35 -7.36 2.19 4.25
CA LEU A 35 -7.80 1.87 2.90
C LEU A 35 -6.63 1.72 1.93
N VAL A 36 -5.66 2.65 1.95
CA VAL A 36 -4.46 2.58 1.10
C VAL A 36 -3.66 1.30 1.36
N LYS A 37 -3.50 0.88 2.63
CA LYS A 37 -2.83 -0.39 2.94
C LYS A 37 -3.59 -1.59 2.38
N ASN A 38 -4.91 -1.58 2.46
CA ASN A 38 -5.75 -2.67 1.95
C ASN A 38 -5.67 -2.75 0.42
N VAL A 39 -5.73 -1.62 -0.28
CA VAL A 39 -5.55 -1.55 -1.75
C VAL A 39 -4.17 -2.11 -2.14
N HIS A 40 -3.10 -1.70 -1.43
CA HIS A 40 -1.75 -2.22 -1.71
C HIS A 40 -1.65 -3.74 -1.47
N ARG A 41 -2.29 -4.24 -0.42
CA ARG A 41 -2.32 -5.69 -0.13
C ARG A 41 -3.10 -6.45 -1.19
N LEU A 42 -4.24 -5.93 -1.64
CA LEU A 42 -5.07 -6.53 -2.69
C LEU A 42 -4.33 -6.56 -4.04
N ALA A 43 -3.72 -5.44 -4.45
CA ALA A 43 -2.92 -5.40 -5.68
C ALA A 43 -1.77 -6.41 -5.65
N ARG A 44 -1.11 -6.61 -4.49
CA ARG A 44 -0.08 -7.63 -4.33
C ARG A 44 -0.64 -9.06 -4.43
N LEU A 45 -1.83 -9.31 -3.90
CA LEU A 45 -2.48 -10.62 -3.99
C LEU A 45 -2.92 -10.93 -5.42
N GLU A 46 -3.49 -9.95 -6.12
CA GLU A 46 -3.86 -10.08 -7.53
C GLU A 46 -2.64 -10.41 -8.40
N VAL A 47 -1.51 -9.74 -8.18
CA VAL A 47 -0.25 -10.06 -8.89
C VAL A 47 0.19 -11.50 -8.61
N LYS A 48 0.09 -11.98 -7.36
CA LYS A 48 0.44 -13.37 -7.02
C LYS A 48 -0.52 -14.39 -7.65
N GLU A 49 -1.81 -14.09 -7.70
CA GLU A 49 -2.82 -14.96 -8.33
C GLU A 49 -2.55 -15.10 -9.84
N LYS A 50 -2.17 -14.02 -10.51
CA LYS A 50 -1.76 -14.06 -11.92
C LYS A 50 -0.48 -14.88 -12.10
N GLN A 51 0.49 -14.75 -11.19
CA GLN A 51 1.73 -15.53 -11.25
C GLN A 51 1.52 -17.05 -11.13
N ASP A 52 0.58 -17.50 -10.30
CA ASP A 52 0.24 -18.93 -10.18
C ASP A 52 -0.59 -19.44 -11.38
N SER A 53 -1.24 -18.55 -12.11
CA SER A 53 -2.05 -18.90 -13.30
C SER A 53 -1.27 -18.83 -14.61
N ASP A 54 -0.13 -18.13 -14.62
CA ASP A 54 0.69 -17.93 -15.81
C ASP A 54 1.53 -19.18 -16.07
N HIS A 55 1.07 -20.02 -17.02
CA HIS A 55 1.78 -21.22 -17.50
C HIS A 55 3.25 -20.95 -17.88
N ILE A 56 3.58 -19.74 -18.34
CA ILE A 56 4.94 -19.29 -18.67
C ILE A 56 5.82 -19.15 -17.41
N LEU A 57 5.27 -18.64 -16.30
CA LEU A 57 5.99 -18.49 -15.02
C LEU A 57 6.17 -19.84 -14.31
N LEU A 58 5.18 -20.73 -14.39
CA LEU A 58 5.32 -22.13 -13.98
C LEU A 58 6.46 -22.83 -14.73
N GLN A 59 6.54 -22.64 -16.04
CA GLN A 59 7.61 -23.21 -16.87
C GLN A 59 9.00 -22.62 -16.52
N PHE A 60 9.07 -21.33 -16.23
CA PHE A 60 10.32 -20.67 -15.82
C PHE A 60 10.81 -21.12 -14.43
N ASN A 61 9.91 -21.27 -13.45
CA ASN A 61 10.26 -21.78 -12.12
C ASN A 61 10.70 -23.26 -12.13
N GLY A 62 10.10 -24.08 -13.01
CA GLY A 62 10.52 -25.46 -13.22
C GLY A 62 11.93 -25.57 -13.82
N ALA A 63 12.30 -24.64 -14.72
CA ALA A 63 13.63 -24.57 -15.31
C ALA A 63 14.72 -24.14 -14.29
N PHE A 64 14.38 -23.28 -13.32
CA PHE A 64 15.31 -22.84 -12.28
C PHE A 64 15.75 -23.98 -11.34
N HIS A 65 14.87 -24.98 -11.13
CA HIS A 65 15.19 -26.17 -10.35
C HIS A 65 16.05 -27.18 -11.10
N GLN A 66 15.94 -27.23 -12.44
CA GLN A 66 16.76 -28.12 -13.28
C GLN A 66 18.12 -27.51 -13.65
N GLN A 67 18.23 -26.18 -13.65
CA GLN A 67 19.47 -25.45 -13.96
C GLN A 67 20.24 -25.04 -12.69
N LYS A 68 20.16 -25.82 -11.61
CA LYS A 68 21.14 -25.70 -10.51
C LYS A 68 22.42 -26.42 -10.94
N VAL A 69 23.22 -25.78 -11.79
CA VAL A 69 24.58 -26.26 -12.11
C VAL A 69 25.44 -25.95 -10.89
N GLU A 70 25.73 -26.95 -10.06
CA GLU A 70 26.72 -26.83 -9.00
C GLU A 70 28.11 -26.73 -9.66
N VAL A 71 28.58 -25.50 -9.85
CA VAL A 71 29.92 -25.18 -10.36
C VAL A 71 31.00 -25.51 -9.31
N PHE A 72 30.59 -25.67 -8.06
CA PHE A 72 31.47 -26.03 -6.96
C PHE A 72 30.76 -26.94 -5.97
N SER A 73 31.48 -27.92 -5.44
CA SER A 73 30.99 -28.78 -4.35
C SER A 73 31.80 -28.53 -3.07
N GLN A 74 31.12 -28.35 -1.94
CA GLN A 74 31.78 -28.23 -0.64
C GLN A 74 31.90 -29.63 -0.02
N GLY A 75 33.13 -30.09 0.20
CA GLY A 75 33.38 -31.33 0.93
C GLY A 75 32.94 -31.20 2.39
N GLY A 76 32.64 -32.32 3.06
CA GLY A 76 32.32 -32.36 4.49
C GLY A 76 33.45 -31.89 5.41
N ASP A 77 34.63 -31.65 4.85
CA ASP A 77 35.81 -31.02 5.45
C ASP A 77 35.79 -29.48 5.33
N GLY A 78 34.77 -28.91 4.69
CA GLY A 78 34.62 -27.48 4.45
C GLY A 78 35.37 -26.96 3.23
N MET A 79 36.07 -27.82 2.47
CA MET A 79 36.91 -27.42 1.33
C MET A 79 36.07 -27.34 0.04
N ILE A 80 36.17 -26.23 -0.70
CA ILE A 80 35.47 -26.02 -1.97
C ILE A 80 36.26 -26.68 -3.10
N ARG A 81 35.60 -27.49 -3.93
CA ARG A 81 36.18 -28.18 -5.09
C ARG A 81 35.48 -27.74 -6.37
N TYR A 82 36.27 -27.60 -7.42
CA TYR A 82 35.87 -27.18 -8.77
C TYR A 82 35.37 -28.38 -9.58
#